data_AF-A0A843XHB5-F1
#
_entry.id   AF-A0A843XHB5-F1
#
_cell.length_a   1.000
_cell.length_b   1.000
_cell.length_c   1.000
_cell.angle_alpha   90.00
_cell.angle_beta   90.00
_cell.angle_gamma   90.00
#
_symmetry.space_group_name_H-M   'P 1'
#
loop_
_entity.id
_entity.type
_entity.pdbx_description
1 polymer ?
#
loop_
_entity_poly.entity_id
_entity_poly.type
_entity_poly.pdbx_seq_one_letter_code
_entity_poly.pdbx_strand_id
1 'polypeptide(L)'
;MSVLEYEVQFVELSKYDPHIVDDESRKVKKFMMGLQPSLRTRLIVLDHQSMEAACAACRQESEMEQYLEEKKASMKRPSSSFQHHDRKKK
;
A
#
# COMPACT_ATOMS: atom_id res chain seq x y z
N MET A 1 1.49 3.95 10.63
CA MET A 1 2.50 2.91 10.46
C MET A 1 2.46 2.44 9.03
N SER A 2 3.56 2.60 8.31
CA SER A 2 3.77 2.12 6.95
C SER A 2 4.04 0.61 6.92
N VAL A 3 3.96 0.01 5.74
CA VAL A 3 4.31 -1.40 5.52
C VAL A 3 5.75 -1.70 5.94
N LEU A 4 6.69 -0.81 5.64
CA LEU A 4 8.11 -0.98 5.98
C LEU A 4 8.33 -0.95 7.50
N GLU A 5 7.70 0.00 8.19
CA GLU A 5 7.76 0.07 9.67
C GLU A 5 7.17 -1.20 10.29
N TYR A 6 6.05 -1.68 9.74
CA TYR A 6 5.43 -2.92 10.20
C TYR A 6 6.31 -4.15 9.96
N GLU A 7 6.96 -4.26 8.80
CA GLU A 7 7.91 -5.34 8.47
C GLU A 7 9.04 -5.43 9.49
N VAL A 8 9.66 -4.28 9.83
CA VAL A 8 10.73 -4.22 10.83
C VAL A 8 10.22 -4.65 12.20
N GLN A 9 9.08 -4.13 12.65
CA GLN A 9 8.49 -4.49 13.93
C GLN A 9 8.10 -5.97 13.99
N PHE A 10 7.56 -6.53 12.90
CA PHE A 10 7.21 -7.94 12.82
C PHE A 10 8.43 -8.82 13.01
N VAL A 11 9.55 -8.50 12.33
CA VAL A 11 10.82 -9.24 12.49
C VAL A 11 11.37 -9.09 13.90
N GLU A 12 11.29 -7.90 14.50
CA GLU A 12 11.73 -7.69 15.88
C GLU A 12 10.92 -8.51 16.88
N LEU A 13 9.58 -8.48 16.76
CA LEU A 13 8.68 -9.24 17.63
C LEU A 13 8.81 -10.75 17.45
N SER A 14 9.10 -11.20 16.23
CA SER A 14 9.29 -12.63 15.93
C SER A 14 10.44 -13.28 16.70
N LYS A 15 11.40 -12.47 17.19
CA LYS A 15 12.51 -12.95 18.03
C LYS A 15 12.06 -13.36 19.42
N TYR A 16 10.98 -12.77 19.91
CA TYR A 16 10.46 -13.04 21.25
C TYR A 16 9.54 -14.26 21.30
N ASP A 17 8.95 -14.65 20.16
CA ASP A 17 8.16 -15.87 20.04
C ASP A 17 8.44 -16.58 18.70
N PRO A 18 9.58 -17.30 18.61
CA PRO A 18 9.96 -18.02 17.39
C PRO A 18 8.99 -19.14 17.01
N HIS A 19 8.26 -19.70 17.98
CA HIS A 19 7.34 -20.82 17.75
C HIS A 19 6.08 -20.39 16.97
N ILE A 20 5.70 -19.11 17.08
CA ILE A 20 4.56 -18.55 16.31
C ILE A 20 4.89 -18.41 14.80
N VAL A 21 6.17 -18.32 14.46
CA VAL A 21 6.67 -18.08 13.10
C VAL A 21 7.65 -19.15 12.62
N ASP A 22 7.58 -20.33 13.23
CA ASP A 22 8.52 -21.44 13.00
C ASP A 22 8.51 -21.97 11.56
N ASP A 23 7.38 -21.80 10.87
CA ASP A 23 7.12 -22.19 9.51
C ASP A 23 6.82 -20.95 8.66
N GLU A 24 7.34 -20.94 7.44
CA GLU A 24 7.22 -19.77 6.55
C GLU A 24 5.74 -19.48 6.20
N SER A 25 4.90 -20.51 6.05
CA SER A 25 3.45 -20.31 5.84
C SER A 25 2.78 -19.71 7.06
N ARG A 26 3.12 -20.18 8.27
CA ARG A 26 2.62 -19.59 9.53
C ARG A 26 3.07 -18.14 9.69
N LYS A 27 4.33 -17.86 9.38
CA LYS A 27 4.94 -16.54 9.41
C LYS A 27 4.24 -15.57 8.45
N VAL A 28 4.05 -15.97 7.19
CA VAL A 28 3.31 -15.20 6.18
C VAL A 28 1.86 -14.96 6.62
N LYS A 29 1.18 -15.99 7.10
CA LYS A 29 -0.20 -15.87 7.58
C LYS A 29 -0.32 -14.89 8.74
N LYS A 30 0.60 -14.96 9.71
CA LYS A 30 0.64 -14.02 10.85
C LYS A 30 0.91 -12.60 10.40
N PHE A 31 1.85 -12.41 9.49
CA PHE A 31 2.15 -11.11 8.90
C PHE A 31 0.92 -10.52 8.21
N MET A 32 0.28 -11.28 7.33
CA MET A 32 -0.93 -10.90 6.60
C MET A 32 -2.09 -10.56 7.55
N MET A 33 -2.25 -11.31 8.64
CA MET A 33 -3.30 -11.04 9.64
C MET A 33 -3.12 -9.69 10.35
N GLY A 34 -1.88 -9.26 10.59
CA GLY A 34 -1.58 -7.96 11.23
C GLY A 34 -1.57 -6.76 10.28
N LEU A 35 -1.73 -6.98 8.97
CA LEU A 35 -1.90 -5.88 8.01
C LEU A 35 -3.24 -5.15 8.21
N GLN A 36 -3.26 -3.88 7.82
CA GLN A 36 -4.50 -3.11 7.79
C GLN A 36 -5.55 -3.80 6.91
N PRO A 37 -6.84 -3.82 7.31
CA PRO A 37 -7.89 -4.52 6.56
C PRO A 37 -7.99 -4.12 5.09
N SER A 38 -7.79 -2.84 4.77
CA SER A 38 -7.79 -2.29 3.40
C SER A 38 -6.73 -2.95 2.52
N LEU A 39 -5.50 -3.06 3.03
CA LEU A 39 -4.37 -3.69 2.34
C LEU A 39 -4.54 -5.21 2.28
N ARG A 40 -4.92 -5.83 3.41
CA ARG A 40 -5.11 -7.27 3.53
C ARG A 40 -6.14 -7.80 2.53
N THR A 41 -7.22 -7.07 2.30
CA THR A 41 -8.29 -7.49 1.37
C THR A 41 -7.81 -7.56 -0.08
N ARG A 42 -6.88 -6.68 -0.46
CA ARG A 42 -6.27 -6.66 -1.79
C ARG A 42 -5.24 -7.78 -1.96
N LEU A 43 -4.53 -8.09 -0.88
CA LEU A 43 -3.43 -9.06 -0.89
C LEU A 43 -3.86 -10.50 -0.61
N ILE A 44 -5.01 -10.75 0.03
CA ILE A 44 -5.43 -12.11 0.43
C ILE A 44 -5.75 -13.04 -0.75
N VAL A 45 -6.01 -12.46 -1.93
CA VAL A 45 -6.25 -13.21 -3.17
C VAL A 45 -4.94 -13.80 -3.73
N LEU A 46 -3.81 -13.21 -3.36
CA LEU A 46 -2.48 -13.66 -3.76
C LEU A 46 -2.00 -14.70 -2.75
N ASP A 47 -1.71 -15.91 -3.23
CA ASP A 47 -1.08 -16.94 -2.41
C ASP A 47 0.41 -16.61 -2.26
N HIS A 48 0.76 -16.05 -1.10
CA HIS A 48 2.14 -15.61 -0.83
C HIS A 48 2.97 -16.79 -0.32
N GLN A 49 3.90 -17.26 -1.15
CA GLN A 49 4.73 -18.42 -0.82
C GLN A 49 5.89 -18.10 0.14
N SER A 50 6.21 -16.82 0.35
CA SER A 50 7.28 -16.37 1.24
C SER A 50 6.97 -15.02 1.86
N MET A 51 7.65 -14.70 2.97
CA MET A 51 7.57 -13.38 3.59
C MET A 51 8.00 -12.27 2.62
N GLU A 52 9.04 -12.54 1.83
CA GLU A 52 9.55 -11.57 0.86
C GLU A 52 8.50 -11.25 -0.22
N ALA A 53 7.80 -12.27 -0.72
CA ALA A 53 6.70 -12.08 -1.68
C ALA A 53 5.57 -11.26 -1.07
N ALA A 54 5.18 -11.54 0.18
CA ALA A 54 4.17 -10.78 0.89
C ALA A 54 4.58 -9.31 1.09
N CYS A 55 5.83 -9.05 1.47
CA CYS A 55 6.35 -7.70 1.67
C CYS A 55 6.44 -6.93 0.34
N ALA A 56 6.89 -7.58 -0.74
CA ALA A 56 6.92 -6.98 -2.07
C ALA A 56 5.52 -6.58 -2.54
N ALA A 57 4.53 -7.45 -2.38
CA ALA A 57 3.14 -7.15 -2.72
C ALA A 57 2.59 -5.98 -1.89
N CYS A 58 2.91 -5.91 -0.60
CA CYS A 58 2.51 -4.78 0.25
C CYS A 58 3.11 -3.43 -0.22
N ARG A 59 4.38 -3.43 -0.64
CA ARG A 59 5.04 -2.23 -1.19
C ARG A 59 4.38 -1.78 -2.49
N GLN A 60 4.14 -2.70 -3.41
CA GLN A 60 3.47 -2.42 -4.68
C GLN A 60 2.06 -1.84 -4.47
N GLU A 61 1.29 -2.40 -3.54
CA GLU A 61 -0.04 -1.86 -3.20
C GLU A 61 0.02 -0.45 -2.62
N SER A 62 1.04 -0.15 -1.82
CA SER A 62 1.25 1.19 -1.25
C SER A 62 1.59 2.21 -2.36
N GLU A 63 2.46 1.83 -3.30
CA GLU A 63 2.79 2.66 -4.48
C GLU A 63 1.57 2.88 -5.38
N MET A 64 0.77 1.84 -5.62
CA MET A 64 -0.45 1.96 -6.42
C MET A 64 -1.48 2.89 -5.76
N GLU A 65 -1.64 2.80 -4.43
CA GLU A 65 -2.52 3.69 -3.67
C GLU A 65 -2.07 5.16 -3.79
N GLN A 66 -0.76 5.42 -3.67
CA GLN A 66 -0.19 6.76 -3.89
C GLN A 66 -0.45 7.28 -5.31
N TYR A 67 -0.20 6.46 -6.33
CA TYR A 67 -0.46 6.83 -7.73
C TYR A 67 -1.95 7.16 -7.98
N LEU A 68 -2.86 6.39 -7.41
CA LEU A 68 -4.30 6.64 -7.53
C LEU A 68 -4.70 7.95 -6.82
N GLU A 69 -4.10 8.24 -5.66
CA GLU A 69 -4.34 9.47 -4.92
C GLU A 69 -3.84 10.70 -5.70
N GLU A 70 -2.64 10.64 -6.27
CA GLU A 70 -2.07 11.68 -7.14
C GLU A 70 -2.93 11.93 -8.38
N LYS A 71 -3.39 10.86 -9.03
CA LYS A 71 -4.30 10.94 -10.18
C LYS A 71 -5.64 11.56 -9.81
N LYS A 72 -6.20 11.24 -8.64
CA LYS A 72 -7.43 11.89 -8.15
C LYS A 72 -7.19 13.37 -7.84
N ALA A 73 -6.03 13.73 -7.27
CA ALA A 73 -5.69 15.10 -6.94
C ALA A 73 -5.50 15.97 -8.20
N SER A 74 -4.92 15.42 -9.27
CA SER A 74 -4.77 16.14 -10.55
C SER A 74 -6.10 16.37 -11.25
N MET A 75 -7.04 15.41 -11.18
CA MET A 75 -8.39 15.52 -11.75
C MET A 75 -9.30 16.49 -10.99
N LYS A 76 -9.04 16.72 -9.69
CA LYS A 76 -9.81 17.65 -8.85
C LYS A 76 -9.40 19.12 -9.01
N ARG A 77 -8.33 19.43 -9.76
CA ARG A 77 -7.99 20.82 -10.09
C ARG A 77 -9.00 21.31 -11.13
N PRO A 78 -9.85 22.31 -10.82
CA PRO A 78 -10.69 22.90 -11.84
C PRO A 78 -9.78 23.46 -12.94
N SER A 79 -10.11 23.17 -14.20
CA SER A 79 -9.54 23.85 -15.36
C SER A 79 -9.84 25.35 -15.25
N SER A 80 -8.96 26.10 -14.58
CA SER A 80 -9.05 27.55 -14.47
C SER A 80 -8.20 28.19 -15.56
N SER A 81 -8.75 28.28 -16.77
CA SER A 81 -8.49 29.40 -17.69
C SER A 81 -9.39 29.35 -18.92
N PHE A 82 -10.70 29.58 -18.73
CA PHE A 82 -11.45 30.31 -19.75
C PHE A 82 -11.01 31.78 -19.67
N GLN A 83 -9.94 32.14 -20.37
CA GLN A 83 -9.68 33.54 -20.72
C GLN A 83 -10.26 33.79 -22.11
N HIS A 84 -11.58 33.96 -22.16
CA HIS A 84 -12.25 34.53 -23.33
C HIS A 84 -11.95 36.03 -23.34
N HIS A 85 -10.79 36.45 -23.84
CA HIS A 85 -10.53 37.85 -24.14
C HIS A 85 -11.26 38.21 -25.44
N ASP A 86 -12.58 38.35 -25.34
CA ASP A 86 -13.39 39.07 -26.32
C ASP A 86 -13.26 40.57 -26.01
N ARG A 87 -12.36 41.25 -26.69
CA ARG A 87 -12.46 42.70 -26.90
C ARG A 87 -12.13 43.03 -28.33
N LYS A 88 -13.14 42.82 -29.18
CA LYS A 88 -13.25 43.42 -30.51
C LYS A 88 -13.54 44.93 -30.38
N LYS A 89 -12.89 45.70 -31.27
CA LYS A 89 -13.23 47.04 -31.78
C LYS A 89 -13.16 48.24 -30.82
N LYS A 90 -12.19 49.12 -31.06
CA LYS A 90 -12.42 50.37 -31.80
C LYS A 90 -11.12 50.93 -32.36
#